data_AF-A0A7S1JQN6-F1
#
_entry.id   AF-A0A7S1JQN6-F1
#
_cell.length_a   1.000
_cell.length_b   1.000
_cell.length_c   1.000
_cell.angle_alpha   90.00
_cell.angle_beta   90.00
_cell.angle_gamma   90.00
#
_symmetry.space_group_name_H-M   'P 1'
#
loop_
_entity.id
_entity.type
_entity.pdbx_description
1 polymer ?
#
loop_
_entity_poly.entity_id
_entity_poly.type
_entity_poly.pdbx_seq_one_letter_code
_entity_poly.pdbx_strand_id
1 'polypeptide(L)'
;MVRFKVDGLDVFFPYEYVYPEQYQYMYHLKQTLDAQGHAVLEMPTGTGKTVALFSLITSYQLAHPATGKLIYCTRTVPEMEKALEELRLVTRYRVSELAKDRSAAEDHQMPDAGSAA
;
A
#
# COMPACT_ATOMS: atom_id res chain seq x y z
N MET A 1 7.79 9.64 -2.70
CA MET A 1 6.85 8.52 -2.43
C MET A 1 6.31 8.04 -3.77
N VAL A 2 5.97 6.76 -3.91
CA VAL A 2 5.63 6.17 -5.23
C VAL A 2 4.39 5.27 -5.16
N ARG A 3 3.56 5.37 -6.19
CA ARG A 3 2.48 4.43 -6.50
C ARG A 3 2.88 3.60 -7.72
N PHE A 4 2.82 2.29 -7.62
CA PHE A 4 3.19 1.37 -8.70
C PHE A 4 2.32 0.12 -8.68
N LYS A 5 2.40 -0.71 -9.72
CA LYS A 5 1.59 -1.93 -9.83
C LYS A 5 2.37 -3.18 -9.44
N VAL A 6 1.76 -4.00 -8.58
CA VAL A 6 2.18 -5.37 -8.29
C VAL A 6 1.08 -6.30 -8.78
N ASP A 7 1.31 -6.94 -9.92
CA ASP A 7 0.37 -7.92 -10.50
C ASP A 7 -1.08 -7.38 -10.57
N GLY A 8 -1.23 -6.19 -11.17
CA GLY A 8 -2.51 -5.51 -11.33
C GLY A 8 -2.98 -4.66 -10.14
N LEU A 9 -2.47 -4.92 -8.92
CA LEU A 9 -2.81 -4.15 -7.72
C LEU A 9 -2.01 -2.84 -7.65
N ASP A 10 -2.68 -1.71 -7.46
CA ASP A 10 -2.02 -0.43 -7.17
C ASP A 10 -1.51 -0.41 -5.71
N VAL A 11 -0.19 -0.31 -5.55
CA VAL A 11 0.48 -0.30 -4.24
C VAL A 11 0.99 1.10 -3.91
N PHE A 12 0.61 1.60 -2.73
CA PHE A 12 1.06 2.90 -2.21
C PHE A 12 2.28 2.71 -1.30
N PHE A 13 3.46 3.15 -1.77
CA PHE A 13 4.73 2.97 -1.07
C PHE A 13 5.36 4.32 -0.64
N PRO A 14 5.68 4.49 0.66
CA PRO A 14 5.99 5.80 1.23
C PRO A 14 7.43 6.27 1.00
N TYR A 15 8.13 5.72 0.00
CA TYR A 15 9.48 6.13 -0.40
C TYR A 15 9.56 6.33 -1.90
N GLU A 16 10.61 6.97 -2.39
CA GLU A 16 10.78 7.28 -3.82
C GLU A 16 11.21 6.08 -4.65
N TYR A 17 11.89 5.12 -4.02
CA TYR A 17 12.46 3.95 -4.69
C TYR A 17 12.00 2.68 -4.00
N VAL A 18 11.72 1.65 -4.82
CA VAL A 18 11.36 0.30 -4.38
C VAL A 18 12.49 -0.62 -4.80
N TYR A 19 13.10 -1.32 -3.85
CA TYR A 19 14.15 -2.29 -4.15
C TYR A 19 13.56 -3.52 -4.87
N PRO A 20 14.31 -4.18 -5.76
CA PRO A 20 13.86 -5.40 -6.44
C PRO A 20 13.38 -6.49 -5.47
N GLU A 21 14.06 -6.65 -4.34
CA GLU A 21 13.72 -7.65 -3.31
C GLU A 21 12.41 -7.30 -2.61
N GLN A 22 12.13 -6.00 -2.39
CA GLN A 22 10.85 -5.55 -1.84
C GLN A 22 9.72 -5.82 -2.83
N TYR A 23 9.95 -5.57 -4.12
CA TYR A 23 8.97 -5.86 -5.17
C TYR A 23 8.66 -7.36 -5.22
N GLN A 24 9.68 -8.22 -5.24
CA GLN A 24 9.51 -9.67 -5.23
C GLN A 24 8.78 -10.17 -3.99
N TYR A 25 9.13 -9.63 -2.81
CA TYR A 25 8.44 -9.92 -1.56
C TYR A 25 6.94 -9.59 -1.65
N MET A 26 6.61 -8.39 -2.14
CA MET A 26 5.23 -7.96 -2.32
C MET A 26 4.48 -8.79 -3.35
N TYR A 27 5.14 -9.18 -4.44
CA TYR A 27 4.56 -10.06 -5.46
C TYR A 27 4.16 -11.42 -4.87
N HIS A 28 5.07 -12.10 -4.17
CA HIS A 28 4.77 -13.41 -3.57
C HIS A 28 3.76 -13.33 -2.43
N LEU A 29 3.80 -12.25 -1.64
CA LEU A 29 2.79 -12.02 -0.60
C LEU A 29 1.40 -11.84 -1.22
N LYS A 30 1.28 -11.10 -2.34
CA LYS A 30 0.00 -10.94 -3.04
C LYS A 30 -0.55 -12.28 -3.53
N GLN A 31 0.28 -13.08 -4.20
CA GLN A 31 -0.11 -14.42 -4.68
C GLN A 31 -0.64 -15.30 -3.54
N THR A 32 -0.04 -15.19 -2.35
CA THR A 32 -0.49 -15.92 -1.15
C THR A 32 -1.87 -15.45 -0.67
N LEU A 33 -2.10 -14.14 -0.66
CA LEU A 33 -3.38 -13.53 -0.27
C LEU A 33 -4.49 -13.90 -1.26
N ASP A 34 -4.21 -13.83 -2.55
CA ASP A 34 -5.15 -14.21 -3.62
C ASP A 34 -5.56 -15.68 -3.52
N ALA A 35 -4.61 -16.56 -3.21
CA ALA A 35 -4.85 -17.99 -3.00
C ALA A 35 -5.53 -18.31 -1.65
N GLN A 36 -5.76 -17.31 -0.79
CA GLN A 36 -6.27 -17.48 0.58
C GLN A 36 -5.46 -18.50 1.40
N GLY A 37 -4.15 -18.55 1.18
CA GLY A 37 -3.26 -19.56 1.73
C GLY A 37 -2.32 -19.05 2.83
N HIS A 38 -1.40 -19.91 3.25
CA HIS A 38 -0.32 -19.59 4.15
C HIS A 38 1.01 -19.59 3.40
N ALA A 39 1.93 -18.71 3.78
CA ALA A 39 3.28 -18.68 3.23
C ALA A 39 4.32 -18.41 4.30
N VAL A 40 5.53 -18.90 4.04
CA VAL A 40 6.75 -18.52 4.76
C VAL A 40 7.57 -17.68 3.80
N LEU A 41 7.76 -16.41 4.14
CA LEU A 41 8.48 -15.45 3.30
C LEU A 41 9.71 -14.96 4.06
N GLU A 42 10.88 -15.20 3.48
CA GLU A 42 12.14 -14.68 3.99
C GLU A 42 12.52 -13.41 3.22
N MET A 43 12.92 -12.37 3.96
CA MET A 43 13.60 -11.23 3.38
C MET A 43 14.75 -10.80 4.32
N PRO A 44 15.94 -10.46 3.79
CA PRO A 44 17.08 -10.07 4.61
C PRO A 44 16.78 -8.92 5.56
N THR A 45 17.50 -8.85 6.68
CA THR A 45 17.36 -7.73 7.62
C THR A 45 17.85 -6.42 7.00
N GLY A 46 17.19 -5.31 7.32
CA GLY A 46 17.60 -3.97 6.87
C GLY A 46 17.05 -3.53 5.51
N THR A 47 16.27 -4.36 4.82
CA THR A 47 15.73 -4.06 3.48
C THR A 47 14.31 -3.50 3.48
N GLY A 48 13.76 -3.12 4.63
CA GLY A 48 12.42 -2.51 4.72
C GLY A 48 11.26 -3.51 4.56
N LYS A 49 11.35 -4.70 5.16
CA LYS A 49 10.28 -5.72 5.11
C LYS A 49 8.95 -5.28 5.67
N THR A 50 9.00 -4.52 6.77
CA THR A 50 7.82 -4.09 7.50
C THR A 50 7.02 -3.09 6.64
N VAL A 51 7.68 -2.08 6.08
CA VAL A 51 7.03 -1.13 5.15
C VAL A 51 6.53 -1.80 3.88
N ALA A 52 7.27 -2.73 3.28
CA ALA A 52 6.82 -3.45 2.08
C ALA A 52 5.56 -4.28 2.36
N LEU A 53 5.53 -4.99 3.49
CA LEU A 53 4.35 -5.73 3.96
C LEU A 53 3.15 -4.80 4.16
N PHE A 54 3.32 -3.71 4.89
CA PHE A 54 2.21 -2.79 5.15
C PHE A 54 1.73 -2.09 3.88
N SER A 55 2.62 -1.67 3.00
CA SER A 55 2.26 -1.07 1.71
C SER A 55 1.40 -2.02 0.88
N LEU A 56 1.78 -3.30 0.78
CA LEU A 56 0.97 -4.26 0.04
C LEU A 56 -0.36 -4.56 0.74
N ILE A 57 -0.35 -4.94 2.01
CA ILE A 57 -1.57 -5.39 2.72
C ILE A 57 -2.62 -4.28 2.76
N THR A 58 -2.20 -3.06 3.06
CA THR A 58 -3.14 -1.93 3.11
C THR A 58 -3.71 -1.62 1.72
N SER A 59 -2.91 -1.72 0.66
CA SER A 59 -3.37 -1.56 -0.72
C SER A 59 -4.30 -2.70 -1.15
N TYR A 60 -3.99 -3.93 -0.73
CA TYR A 60 -4.82 -5.10 -0.99
C TYR A 60 -6.20 -4.98 -0.32
N GLN A 61 -6.26 -4.53 0.94
CA GLN A 61 -7.52 -4.27 1.65
C GLN A 61 -8.34 -3.15 1.02
N LEU A 62 -7.69 -2.16 0.40
CA LEU A 62 -8.37 -1.10 -0.33
C LEU A 62 -9.06 -1.65 -1.59
N ALA A 63 -8.39 -2.52 -2.33
CA ALA A 63 -8.95 -3.18 -3.52
C ALA A 63 -9.96 -4.29 -3.18
N HIS A 64 -9.81 -4.92 -2.01
CA HIS A 64 -10.64 -6.03 -1.56
C HIS A 64 -11.18 -5.78 -0.13
N PRO A 65 -12.28 -5.01 0.01
CA PRO A 65 -12.83 -4.66 1.33
C PRO A 65 -13.24 -5.85 2.21
N ALA A 66 -13.44 -7.04 1.62
CA ALA A 66 -13.79 -8.28 2.33
C ALA A 66 -12.60 -8.96 3.03
N THR A 67 -11.36 -8.49 2.85
CA THR A 67 -10.13 -9.12 3.40
C THR A 67 -10.11 -9.18 4.93
N GLY A 68 -10.85 -8.31 5.62
CA GLY A 68 -10.88 -8.25 7.09
C GLY A 68 -9.70 -7.50 7.70
N LYS A 69 -9.37 -7.81 8.97
CA LYS A 69 -8.37 -7.09 9.76
C LYS A 69 -6.97 -7.69 9.62
N LEU A 70 -5.94 -6.85 9.61
CA LEU A 70 -4.54 -7.28 9.73
C LEU A 70 -4.17 -7.44 11.21
N ILE A 71 -3.68 -8.63 11.57
CA ILE A 71 -3.05 -8.89 12.87
C ILE A 71 -1.54 -9.02 12.63
N TYR A 72 -0.77 -8.10 13.21
CA TYR A 72 0.69 -8.07 13.07
C TYR A 72 1.34 -8.33 14.43
N CYS A 73 2.08 -9.43 14.54
CA CYS A 73 2.71 -9.87 15.79
C CYS A 73 4.21 -9.60 15.76
N THR A 74 4.72 -8.93 16.79
CA THR A 74 6.16 -8.70 17.01
C THR A 74 6.65 -9.44 18.25
N ARG A 75 7.97 -9.59 18.40
CA ARG A 75 8.55 -10.26 19.58
C ARG A 75 8.71 -9.30 20.74
N THR A 76 8.99 -8.03 20.46
CA THR A 76 9.28 -7.03 21.50
C THR A 76 8.45 -5.76 21.31
N VAL A 77 8.32 -4.97 22.39
CA VAL A 77 7.64 -3.66 22.37
C VAL A 77 8.33 -2.65 21.44
N PRO A 78 9.67 -2.50 21.43
CA PRO A 78 10.32 -1.58 20.49
C PRO A 78 10.09 -1.95 19.02
N GLU A 79 9.98 -3.24 18.70
CA GLU A 79 9.59 -3.68 17.35
C GLU A 79 8.15 -3.28 17.00
N MET A 80 7.23 -3.39 17.97
CA MET A 80 5.83 -2.99 17.81
C MET A 80 5.70 -1.49 17.55
N GLU A 81 6.42 -0.66 18.32
CA GLU A 81 6.40 0.80 18.17
C GLU A 81 6.91 1.22 16.78
N LYS A 82 8.03 0.66 16.33
CA LYS A 82 8.57 0.89 14.98
C LYS A 82 7.59 0.47 13.89
N ALA A 83 6.96 -0.70 14.04
CA ALA A 83 5.95 -1.16 13.09
C ALA A 83 4.74 -0.22 13.02
N LEU A 84 4.28 0.33 14.15
CA LEU A 84 3.21 1.31 14.18
C LEU A 84 3.60 2.64 13.52
N GLU A 85 4.84 3.10 13.67
CA GLU A 85 5.36 4.28 12.98
C GLU A 85 5.36 4.08 11.45
N GLU A 86 5.87 2.94 10.98
CA GLU A 86 5.86 2.60 9.55
C GLU A 86 4.43 2.48 9.01
N LEU A 87 3.52 1.85 9.74
CA LEU A 87 2.11 1.72 9.33
C LEU A 87 1.42 3.10 9.22
N ARG A 88 1.69 4.02 10.15
CA ARG A 88 1.18 5.39 10.09
C ARG A 88 1.71 6.13 8.86
N LEU A 89 2.99 5.96 8.55
CA LEU A 89 3.61 6.56 7.37
C LEU A 89 2.95 6.05 6.08
N VAL A 90 2.82 4.73 5.91
CA VAL A 90 2.13 4.11 4.76
C VAL A 90 0.70 4.61 4.64
N THR A 91 -0.04 4.61 5.75
CA THR A 91 -1.45 5.02 5.76
C THR A 91 -1.61 6.49 5.39
N ARG A 92 -0.77 7.37 5.94
CA ARG A 92 -0.79 8.80 5.62
C ARG A 92 -0.53 9.03 4.14
N TYR A 93 0.48 8.36 3.57
CA TYR A 93 0.77 8.47 2.14
C TYR A 93 -0.43 8.04 1.29
N ARG A 94 -0.96 6.83 1.52
CA ARG A 94 -2.12 6.31 0.79
C ARG A 94 -3.32 7.25 0.86
N VAL A 95 -3.66 7.75 2.05
CA VAL A 95 -4.78 8.69 2.21
C VAL A 95 -4.54 9.99 1.45
N SER A 96 -3.32 10.54 1.49
CA SER A 96 -2.99 11.76 0.75
C SER A 96 -3.10 11.60 -0.77
N GLU A 97 -2.70 10.45 -1.32
CA GLU A 97 -2.80 10.19 -2.75
C GLU A 97 -4.26 10.01 -3.19
N LEU A 98 -5.06 9.25 -2.42
CA LEU A 98 -6.48 9.07 -2.72
C LEU A 98 -7.28 10.38 -2.63
N ALA A 99 -6.85 11.32 -1.79
CA ALA A 99 -7.45 12.65 -1.73
C ALA A 99 -7.15 13.46 -3.01
N LYS A 100 -5.92 13.39 -3.54
CA LYS A 100 -5.53 14.03 -4.80
C LYS A 100 -6.28 13.45 -6.00
N ASP A 101 -6.45 12.14 -6.04
CA ASP A 101 -7.21 11.46 -7.10
C ASP A 101 -8.67 11.97 -7.13
N ARG A 102 -9.26 12.21 -5.96
CA ARG A 102 -10.63 12.74 -5.83
C ARG A 102 -10.75 14.18 -6.32
N SER A 103 -9.83 15.06 -5.92
CA SER A 103 -9.84 16.45 -6.39
C SER A 103 -9.61 16.57 -7.89
N ALA A 104 -8.72 15.75 -8.46
CA ALA A 104 -8.47 15.73 -9.89
C ALA A 104 -9.69 15.28 -10.71
N ALA A 105 -10.50 14.36 -10.16
CA ALA A 105 -11.75 13.91 -10.77
C ALA A 105 -12.85 14.99 -10.71
N GLU A 106 -12.91 15.77 -9.63
CA GLU A 106 -13.87 16.86 -9.46
C GLU A 106 -13.55 18.05 -10.39
N ASP A 107 -12.27 18.39 -10.56
CA ASP A 107 -11.82 19.47 -11.47
C ASP A 107 -12.10 19.14 -12.95
N HIS A 108 -12.14 17.86 -13.34
CA HIS A 108 -12.45 17.43 -14.71
C HIS A 108 -13.96 17.38 -15.02
N GLN A 109 -14.85 17.60 -14.04
CA GLN A 109 -16.31 17.47 -14.20
C GLN A 109 -17.04 18.82 -14.38
N MET A 110 -16.35 19.94 -14.63
CA MET A 110 -16.99 21.20 -15.06
C MET A 110 -16.96 21.35 -16.59
N PRO A 111 -18.04 21.00 -17.34
CA PRO A 111 -18.21 21.46 -18.70
C PRO A 111 -18.77 22.90 -18.72
N ASP A 112 -17.98 23.79 -19.32
CA ASP A 112 -18.27 25.05 -20.00
C ASP A 112 -19.73 25.57 -19.92
N ALA A 113 -20.04 26.34 -18.86
CA ALA A 113 -21.20 27.23 -18.85
C ALA A 113 -20.81 28.53 -19.57
N GLY A 114 -20.75 28.48 -20.90
CA GLY A 114 -20.11 29.56 -21.66
C GLY A 114 -20.38 29.64 -23.15
N SER A 115 -21.56 29.25 -23.67
CA SER A 115 -22.00 29.76 -24.98
C SER A 115 -23.51 29.61 -25.19
N ALA A 116 -24.26 30.64 -24.80
CA ALA A 116 -25.55 30.96 -25.39
C ALA A 116 -25.51 32.47 -25.70
N ALA A 117 -25.12 32.78 -26.93
CA ALA A 117 -25.36 34.07 -27.57
C ALA A 117 -26.72 34.03 -28.27
#